data_AF-A0A8S4MWA3-F1
#
_entry.id   AF-A0A8S4MWA3-F1
#
_cell.length_a   1.000
_cell.length_b   1.000
_cell.length_c   1.000
_cell.angle_alpha   90.00
_cell.angle_beta   90.00
_cell.angle_gamma   90.00
#
_symmetry.space_group_name_H-M   'P 1'
#
loop_
_entity.id
_entity.type
_entity.pdbx_description
1 polymer ?
#
loop_
_entity_poly.entity_id
_entity_poly.type
_entity_poly.pdbx_seq_one_letter_code
_entity_poly.pdbx_strand_id
1 'polypeptide(L)'
;DENISKALPAIHFLTGSDVTSKVGTKPAALKVKPEYIQGLATFGENLSDENCSKAEVFLVQVLKSGSKCMTMNKFRNWMYHHSKSAQISSLPPTSHLLTDHIKRAHLATYQVQHVLDEEAVTLDPLQYGYMKDPTNDSLIPKQDIRIWPEDLIKQCTCKTCSQASCGCKQSGQHCISFCKCTSLQTNKCKNPFLKESELLEAMLN
;
A
#
# COMPACT_ATOMS: atom_id res chain seq x y z
N ASP A 1 26.32 -10.08 10.23
CA ASP A 1 26.41 -8.62 10.12
C ASP A 1 25.50 -8.02 11.17
N GLU A 2 26.05 -7.28 12.12
CA GLU A 2 25.40 -6.87 13.39
C GLU A 2 24.10 -6.07 13.16
N ASN A 3 24.02 -5.34 12.05
CA ASN A 3 22.85 -4.57 11.65
C ASN A 3 21.65 -5.42 11.22
N ILE A 4 21.88 -6.65 10.75
CA ILE A 4 20.78 -7.56 10.35
C ILE A 4 20.05 -8.08 11.59
N SER A 5 20.78 -8.38 12.67
CA SER A 5 20.19 -8.87 13.92
C SER A 5 19.23 -7.85 14.54
N LYS A 6 19.58 -6.56 14.50
CA LYS A 6 18.73 -5.46 14.99
C LYS A 6 17.43 -5.31 14.21
N ALA A 7 17.44 -5.66 12.92
CA ALA A 7 16.26 -5.61 12.06
C ALA A 7 15.32 -6.82 12.21
N LEU A 8 15.73 -7.91 12.89
CA LEU A 8 14.94 -9.14 12.97
C LEU A 8 13.56 -8.96 13.60
N PRO A 9 13.38 -8.19 14.71
CA PRO A 9 12.05 -7.94 15.26
C PRO A 9 11.15 -7.21 14.24
N ALA A 10 11.68 -6.19 13.56
CA ALA A 10 10.96 -5.47 12.51
C ALA A 10 10.57 -6.42 11.36
N ILE A 11 11.50 -7.25 10.87
CA ILE A 11 11.24 -8.26 9.83
C ILE A 11 10.12 -9.23 10.26
N HIS A 12 10.17 -9.70 11.51
CA HIS A 12 9.17 -10.61 12.07
C HIS A 12 7.78 -9.98 12.03
N PHE A 13 7.62 -8.78 12.58
CA PHE A 13 6.32 -8.13 12.68
C PHE A 13 5.82 -7.54 11.36
N LEU A 14 6.70 -7.05 10.48
CA LEU A 14 6.31 -6.53 9.16
C LEU A 14 5.80 -7.66 8.25
N THR A 15 6.42 -8.84 8.28
CA THR A 15 5.97 -9.96 7.43
C THR A 15 4.72 -10.66 7.95
N GLY A 16 4.47 -10.57 9.27
CA GLY A 16 3.28 -11.10 9.94
C GLY A 16 3.64 -11.94 11.17
N SER A 17 2.84 -11.81 12.22
CA SER A 17 2.91 -12.57 13.47
C SER A 17 1.50 -12.81 14.02
N ASP A 18 1.37 -13.22 15.28
CA ASP A 18 0.07 -13.35 15.94
C ASP A 18 -0.63 -11.98 16.16
N VAL A 19 0.14 -10.88 16.14
CA VAL A 19 -0.37 -9.51 16.37
C VAL A 19 -0.41 -8.64 15.11
N THR A 20 0.16 -9.11 13.99
CA THR A 20 0.15 -8.39 12.71
C THR A 20 -0.27 -9.28 11.54
N SER A 21 -0.91 -8.68 10.54
CA SER A 21 -1.39 -9.42 9.37
C SER A 21 -0.24 -9.99 8.54
N LYS A 22 -0.48 -11.13 7.89
CA LYS A 22 0.50 -11.72 6.96
C LYS A 22 0.55 -10.93 5.66
N VAL A 23 1.69 -10.28 5.40
CA VAL A 23 1.95 -9.60 4.11
C VAL A 23 2.89 -10.42 3.24
N GLY A 24 3.80 -11.19 3.84
CA GLY A 24 4.78 -11.98 3.10
C GLY A 24 5.18 -13.24 3.85
N THR A 25 6.38 -13.75 3.59
CA THR A 25 6.93 -14.88 4.32
C THR A 25 8.28 -14.53 4.91
N LYS A 26 8.57 -15.03 6.12
CA LYS A 26 9.86 -14.84 6.79
C LYS A 26 11.04 -15.34 5.93
N PRO A 27 10.97 -16.52 5.27
CA PRO A 27 12.04 -16.96 4.37
C PRO A 27 12.26 -16.03 3.17
N ALA A 28 11.22 -15.42 2.62
CA ALA A 28 11.37 -14.44 1.55
C ALA A 28 12.02 -13.15 2.06
N ALA A 29 11.63 -12.69 3.25
CA ALA A 29 12.22 -11.51 3.88
C ALA A 29 13.71 -11.66 4.18
N LEU A 30 14.15 -12.83 4.67
CA LEU A 30 15.57 -13.08 4.92
C LEU A 30 16.42 -13.16 3.64
N LYS A 31 15.79 -13.28 2.47
CA LYS A 31 16.44 -13.26 1.16
C LYS A 31 16.41 -11.88 0.49
N VAL A 32 15.74 -10.90 1.10
CA VAL A 32 15.77 -9.51 0.62
C VAL A 32 17.19 -8.99 0.72
N LYS A 33 17.60 -8.17 -0.25
CA LYS A 33 18.96 -7.66 -0.30
C LYS A 33 19.29 -6.80 0.95
N PRO A 34 20.53 -6.84 1.45
CA PRO A 34 20.91 -6.20 2.72
C PRO A 34 20.56 -4.71 2.82
N GLU A 35 20.62 -3.95 1.73
CA GLU A 35 20.34 -2.52 1.72
C GLU A 35 18.91 -2.17 2.20
N TYR A 36 17.92 -3.03 1.93
CA TYR A 36 16.55 -2.84 2.40
C TYR A 36 16.37 -3.29 3.86
N ILE A 37 17.16 -4.26 4.30
CA ILE A 37 17.13 -4.77 5.68
C ILE A 37 17.79 -3.77 6.64
N GLN A 38 18.92 -3.20 6.24
CA GLN A 38 19.67 -2.21 7.04
C GLN A 38 18.80 -0.98 7.37
N GLY A 39 17.91 -0.58 6.46
CA GLY A 39 16.95 0.50 6.69
C GLY A 39 15.92 0.22 7.80
N LEU A 40 15.84 -1.01 8.32
CA LEU A 40 14.93 -1.39 9.41
C LEU A 40 15.61 -1.48 10.78
N ALA A 41 16.92 -1.26 10.88
CA ALA A 41 17.65 -1.43 12.13
C ALA A 41 17.13 -0.53 13.27
N THR A 42 16.67 0.67 12.94
CA THR A 42 16.09 1.65 13.89
C THR A 42 14.56 1.71 13.82
N PHE A 43 13.92 0.72 13.16
CA PHE A 43 12.49 0.76 12.89
C PHE A 43 11.64 0.89 14.16
N GLY A 44 12.05 0.27 15.27
CA GLY A 44 11.33 0.37 16.54
C GLY A 44 11.60 1.65 17.33
N GLU A 45 12.59 2.47 16.98
CA GLU A 45 12.97 3.65 17.78
C GLU A 45 12.09 4.87 17.49
N ASN A 46 11.74 5.10 16.22
CA ASN A 46 10.92 6.24 15.81
C ASN A 46 10.02 5.89 14.62
N LEU A 47 8.72 6.14 14.77
CA LEU A 47 7.75 6.04 13.68
C LEU A 47 7.73 7.34 12.87
N SER A 48 8.61 7.43 11.86
CA SER A 48 8.64 8.52 10.89
C SER A 48 8.05 8.10 9.54
N ASP A 49 7.67 9.07 8.70
CA ASP A 49 7.23 8.82 7.32
C ASP A 49 8.33 8.15 6.48
N GLU A 50 9.59 8.47 6.76
CA GLU A 50 10.74 7.84 6.12
C GLU A 50 10.85 6.35 6.50
N ASN A 51 10.72 6.02 7.78
CA ASN A 51 10.75 4.64 8.25
C ASN A 51 9.54 3.85 7.74
N CYS A 52 8.36 4.47 7.68
CA CYS A 52 7.18 3.87 7.05
C CYS A 52 7.44 3.55 5.57
N SER A 53 8.02 4.50 4.84
CA SER A 53 8.35 4.34 3.42
C SER A 53 9.38 3.22 3.20
N LYS A 54 10.44 3.15 4.02
CA LYS A 54 11.44 2.06 3.98
C LYS A 54 10.79 0.70 4.25
N ALA A 55 9.91 0.61 5.25
CA ALA A 55 9.18 -0.62 5.57
C ALA A 55 8.25 -1.07 4.44
N GLU A 56 7.56 -0.14 3.78
CA GLU A 56 6.73 -0.44 2.60
C GLU A 56 7.58 -0.96 1.43
N VAL A 57 8.68 -0.28 1.11
CA VAL A 57 9.61 -0.72 0.05
C VAL A 57 10.16 -2.11 0.36
N PHE A 58 10.55 -2.35 1.61
CA PHE A 58 10.99 -3.67 2.06
C PHE A 58 9.91 -4.72 1.80
N LEU A 59 8.66 -4.48 2.18
CA LEU A 59 7.55 -5.44 1.97
C LEU A 59 7.26 -5.69 0.49
N VAL A 60 7.45 -4.71 -0.39
CA VAL A 60 7.40 -4.93 -1.84
C VAL A 60 8.51 -5.88 -2.28
N GLN A 61 9.74 -5.76 -1.75
CA GLN A 61 10.83 -6.69 -2.05
C GLN A 61 10.57 -8.10 -1.48
N VAL A 62 9.90 -8.22 -0.33
CA VAL A 62 9.47 -9.52 0.22
C VAL A 62 8.49 -10.22 -0.73
N LEU A 63 7.54 -9.48 -1.28
CA LEU A 63 6.52 -10.01 -2.20
C LEU A 63 7.09 -10.31 -3.58
N LYS A 64 8.00 -9.46 -4.07
CA LYS A 64 8.68 -9.63 -5.35
C LYS A 64 10.07 -9.02 -5.29
N SER A 65 11.07 -9.88 -5.08
CA SER A 65 12.48 -9.49 -5.14
C SER A 65 12.83 -8.86 -6.49
N GLY A 66 13.56 -7.74 -6.46
CA GLY A 66 13.96 -7.00 -7.65
C GLY A 66 12.85 -6.12 -8.25
N SER A 67 11.72 -5.98 -7.57
CA SER A 67 10.67 -5.03 -7.97
C SER A 67 11.22 -3.60 -8.00
N LYS A 68 10.83 -2.82 -9.02
CA LYS A 68 11.10 -1.38 -9.10
C LYS A 68 9.99 -0.54 -8.46
N CYS A 69 8.92 -1.17 -8.00
CA CYS A 69 7.82 -0.47 -7.35
C CYS A 69 8.26 -0.02 -5.95
N MET A 70 8.13 1.28 -5.68
CA MET A 70 8.48 1.86 -4.38
C MET A 70 7.29 1.91 -3.40
N THR A 71 6.08 1.61 -3.87
CA THR A 71 4.87 1.57 -3.04
C THR A 71 4.05 0.34 -3.37
N MET A 72 3.28 -0.12 -2.39
CA MET A 72 2.37 -1.23 -2.51
C MET A 72 1.26 -0.92 -3.52
N ASN A 73 0.80 0.33 -3.64
CA ASN A 73 -0.13 0.74 -4.69
C ASN A 73 0.46 0.56 -6.10
N LYS A 74 1.69 1.00 -6.33
CA LYS A 74 2.38 0.79 -7.62
C LYS A 74 2.59 -0.69 -7.90
N PHE A 75 2.98 -1.46 -6.88
CA PHE A 75 3.18 -2.90 -7.00
C PHE A 75 1.86 -3.65 -7.28
N ARG A 76 0.78 -3.28 -6.58
CA ARG A 76 -0.57 -3.81 -6.78
C ARG A 76 -1.06 -3.55 -8.19
N ASN A 77 -0.91 -2.32 -8.69
CA ASN A 77 -1.26 -1.97 -10.07
C ASN A 77 -0.42 -2.77 -11.08
N TRP A 78 0.90 -2.84 -10.88
CA TRP A 78 1.78 -3.63 -11.72
C TRP A 78 1.35 -5.10 -11.76
N MET A 79 1.06 -5.71 -10.60
CA MET A 79 0.64 -7.10 -10.48
C MET A 79 -0.69 -7.34 -11.19
N TYR A 80 -1.65 -6.43 -11.07
CA TYR A 80 -2.94 -6.53 -11.76
C TYR A 80 -2.80 -6.55 -13.28
N HIS A 81 -1.88 -5.75 -13.84
CA HIS A 81 -1.71 -5.66 -15.29
C HIS A 81 -0.73 -6.68 -15.89
N HIS A 82 0.25 -7.15 -15.11
CA HIS A 82 1.37 -7.95 -15.65
C HIS A 82 1.43 -9.38 -15.11
N SER A 83 0.71 -9.70 -14.02
CA SER A 83 0.66 -11.05 -13.51
C SER A 83 -0.47 -11.83 -14.19
N LYS A 84 -0.11 -12.77 -15.07
CA LYS A 84 -1.06 -13.60 -15.84
C LYS A 84 -1.99 -14.47 -14.97
N SER A 85 -1.65 -14.67 -13.70
CA SER A 85 -2.36 -15.53 -12.76
C SER A 85 -2.85 -14.80 -11.51
N ALA A 86 -2.70 -13.47 -11.43
CA ALA A 86 -3.16 -12.74 -10.25
C ALA A 86 -4.70 -12.71 -10.21
N GLN A 87 -5.26 -13.42 -9.25
CA GLN A 87 -6.65 -13.22 -8.83
C GLN A 87 -6.75 -11.93 -8.01
N ILE A 88 -7.91 -11.29 -8.01
CA ILE A 88 -8.15 -10.08 -7.19
C ILE A 88 -7.83 -10.34 -5.71
N SER A 89 -8.17 -11.54 -5.22
CA SER A 89 -7.87 -12.00 -3.86
C SER A 89 -6.38 -12.22 -3.57
N SER A 90 -5.56 -12.35 -4.61
CA SER A 90 -4.09 -12.52 -4.49
C SER A 90 -3.31 -11.21 -4.56
N LEU A 91 -4.00 -10.09 -4.83
CA LEU A 91 -3.35 -8.78 -4.88
C LEU A 91 -2.93 -8.35 -3.47
N PRO A 92 -1.75 -7.74 -3.31
CA PRO A 92 -1.26 -7.28 -2.02
C PRO A 92 -2.13 -6.12 -1.49
N PRO A 93 -2.08 -5.80 -0.18
CA PRO A 93 -2.84 -4.67 0.38
C PRO A 93 -2.51 -3.36 -0.34
N THR A 94 -3.36 -2.34 -0.20
CA THR A 94 -3.03 -0.98 -0.66
C THR A 94 -2.02 -0.35 0.28
N SER A 95 -1.29 0.68 -0.18
CA SER A 95 -0.39 1.48 0.68
C SER A 95 -1.12 2.04 1.90
N HIS A 96 -2.37 2.49 1.69
CA HIS A 96 -3.24 3.02 2.75
C HIS A 96 -3.51 2.00 3.87
N LEU A 97 -3.93 0.78 3.51
CA LEU A 97 -4.13 -0.29 4.50
C LEU A 97 -2.81 -0.75 5.13
N LEU A 98 -1.73 -0.69 4.35
CA LEU A 98 -0.41 -1.08 4.80
C LEU A 98 0.15 -0.11 5.85
N THR A 99 -0.21 1.18 5.81
CA THR A 99 0.21 2.16 6.82
C THR A 99 -0.16 1.71 8.23
N ASP A 100 -1.42 1.33 8.48
CA ASP A 100 -1.83 0.86 9.81
C ASP A 100 -1.15 -0.46 10.19
N HIS A 101 -0.88 -1.33 9.22
CA HIS A 101 -0.08 -2.55 9.44
C HIS A 101 1.37 -2.23 9.87
N ILE A 102 2.03 -1.30 9.19
CA ILE A 102 3.39 -0.85 9.51
C ILE A 102 3.44 -0.25 10.91
N LYS A 103 2.43 0.56 11.27
CA LYS A 103 2.32 1.14 12.62
C LYS A 103 2.19 0.07 13.70
N ARG A 104 1.35 -0.96 13.49
CA ARG A 104 1.24 -2.09 14.44
C ARG A 104 2.56 -2.85 14.54
N ALA A 105 3.23 -3.07 13.41
CA ALA A 105 4.53 -3.72 13.40
C ALA A 105 5.60 -2.92 14.14
N HIS A 106 5.58 -1.58 14.02
CA HIS A 106 6.44 -0.69 14.78
C HIS A 106 6.20 -0.83 16.28
N LEU A 107 4.93 -0.75 16.72
CA LEU A 107 4.58 -0.93 18.14
C LEU A 107 5.10 -2.25 18.70
N ALA A 108 4.85 -3.36 18.00
CA ALA A 108 5.29 -4.68 18.44
C ALA A 108 6.84 -4.80 18.44
N THR A 109 7.51 -4.16 17.48
CA THR A 109 8.98 -4.07 17.43
C THR A 109 9.51 -3.32 18.65
N TYR A 110 8.97 -2.13 18.94
CA TYR A 110 9.34 -1.32 20.09
C TYR A 110 9.17 -2.10 21.39
N GLN A 111 8.01 -2.72 21.59
CA GLN A 111 7.69 -3.49 22.79
C GLN A 111 8.68 -4.63 23.03
N VAL A 112 9.06 -5.38 21.98
CA VAL A 112 10.03 -6.48 22.13
C VAL A 112 11.44 -5.94 22.39
N GLN A 113 11.82 -4.81 21.79
CA GLN A 113 13.13 -4.20 21.99
C GLN A 113 13.30 -3.61 23.40
N HIS A 114 12.20 -3.17 24.03
CA HIS A 114 12.21 -2.50 25.33
C HIS A 114 11.55 -3.34 26.44
N VAL A 115 11.36 -4.65 26.22
CA VAL A 115 10.64 -5.52 27.16
C VAL A 115 11.27 -5.60 28.56
N LEU A 116 12.59 -5.35 28.65
CA LEU A 116 13.35 -5.35 29.91
C LEU A 116 13.75 -3.94 30.36
N ASP A 117 13.31 -2.89 29.65
CA ASP A 117 13.65 -1.51 29.96
C ASP A 117 12.54 -0.88 30.82
N GLU A 118 12.83 -0.69 32.11
CA GLU A 118 11.88 -0.12 33.08
C GLU A 118 11.56 1.35 32.79
N GLU A 119 12.44 2.06 32.06
CA GLU A 119 12.27 3.47 31.70
C GLU A 119 11.59 3.64 30.33
N ALA A 120 11.18 2.54 29.70
CA ALA A 120 10.54 2.56 28.40
C ALA A 120 9.17 3.26 28.45
N VAL A 121 8.94 4.13 27.47
CA VAL A 121 7.67 4.84 27.32
C VAL A 121 6.58 3.87 26.88
N THR A 122 5.45 3.88 27.58
CA THR A 122 4.27 3.14 27.12
C THR A 122 3.64 3.84 25.92
N LEU A 123 3.73 3.22 24.75
CA LEU A 123 3.09 3.71 23.53
C LEU A 123 1.60 3.39 23.53
N ASP A 124 0.75 4.37 23.21
CA ASP A 124 -0.70 4.21 23.08
C ASP A 124 -1.07 3.44 21.79
N PRO A 125 -1.58 2.20 21.86
CA PRO A 125 -1.90 1.39 20.68
C PRO A 125 -2.88 2.06 19.70
N LEU A 126 -3.73 2.98 20.17
CA LEU A 126 -4.68 3.70 19.31
C LEU A 126 -3.99 4.62 18.30
N GLN A 127 -2.75 5.03 18.56
CA GLN A 127 -1.91 5.77 17.60
C GLN A 127 -1.24 4.84 16.57
N TYR A 128 -1.22 3.53 16.83
CA TYR A 128 -0.45 2.55 16.07
C TYR A 128 -1.32 1.57 15.29
N GLY A 129 -2.47 2.01 14.78
CA GLY A 129 -3.30 1.19 13.88
C GLY A 129 -4.18 0.17 14.59
N TYR A 130 -4.46 0.37 15.88
CA TYR A 130 -5.53 -0.28 16.62
C TYR A 130 -6.71 0.67 16.86
N MET A 131 -7.85 0.09 17.19
CA MET A 131 -9.03 0.79 17.71
C MET A 131 -9.67 -0.06 18.82
N LYS A 132 -10.52 0.57 19.64
CA LYS A 132 -11.35 -0.15 20.61
C LYS A 132 -12.55 -0.78 19.92
N ASP A 133 -12.80 -2.05 20.23
CA ASP A 133 -14.03 -2.74 19.88
C ASP A 133 -15.20 -2.11 20.66
N PRO A 134 -16.23 -1.58 19.98
CA PRO A 134 -17.34 -0.90 20.65
C PRO A 134 -18.17 -1.84 21.54
N THR A 135 -18.03 -3.16 21.39
CA THR A 135 -18.83 -4.16 22.12
C THR A 135 -18.21 -4.58 23.44
N ASN A 136 -16.88 -4.57 23.55
CA ASN A 136 -16.16 -5.15 24.68
C ASN A 136 -14.88 -4.38 25.10
N ASP A 137 -14.62 -3.22 24.48
CA ASP A 137 -13.45 -2.35 24.72
C ASP A 137 -12.08 -3.00 24.46
N SER A 138 -12.03 -4.18 23.84
CA SER A 138 -10.77 -4.83 23.44
C SER A 138 -10.11 -4.10 22.29
N LEU A 139 -8.78 -4.18 22.21
CA LEU A 139 -8.04 -3.64 21.07
C LEU A 139 -8.17 -4.56 19.86
N ILE A 140 -8.67 -4.02 18.75
CA ILE A 140 -8.75 -4.69 17.47
C ILE A 140 -7.95 -3.91 16.42
N PRO A 141 -7.32 -4.58 15.43
CA PRO A 141 -6.67 -3.89 14.33
C PRO A 141 -7.65 -2.98 13.61
N LYS A 142 -7.26 -1.73 13.37
CA LYS A 142 -8.07 -0.81 12.56
C LYS A 142 -8.22 -1.41 11.16
N GLN A 143 -9.46 -1.56 10.73
CA GLN A 143 -9.82 -2.00 9.39
C GLN A 143 -10.35 -0.81 8.62
N ASP A 144 -9.91 -0.64 7.38
CA ASP A 144 -10.52 0.30 6.46
C ASP A 144 -11.28 -0.46 5.38
N ILE A 145 -12.60 -0.40 5.46
CA ILE A 145 -13.53 -1.05 4.53
C ILE A 145 -13.95 -0.11 3.39
N ARG A 146 -13.26 1.02 3.19
CA ARG A 146 -13.51 1.87 2.03
C ARG A 146 -13.10 1.11 0.75
N ILE A 147 -14.08 0.42 0.17
CA ILE A 147 -13.98 -0.34 -1.08
C ILE A 147 -13.72 0.59 -2.27
N TRP A 148 -14.02 1.88 -2.13
CA TRP A 148 -14.01 2.87 -3.19
C TRP A 148 -13.50 4.22 -2.64
N PRO A 149 -12.46 4.84 -3.22
CA PRO A 149 -12.10 6.21 -2.85
C PRO A 149 -13.30 7.13 -3.10
N GLU A 150 -13.62 7.99 -2.13
CA GLU A 150 -14.78 8.89 -2.23
C GLU A 150 -14.71 9.80 -3.48
N ASP A 151 -13.49 10.13 -3.89
CA ASP A 151 -13.20 10.97 -5.05
C ASP A 151 -13.31 10.24 -6.40
N LEU A 152 -13.47 8.91 -6.40
CA LEU A 152 -13.53 8.12 -7.63
C LEU A 152 -14.97 8.15 -8.18
N ILE A 153 -15.20 8.91 -9.24
CA ILE A 153 -16.54 9.03 -9.84
C ILE A 153 -16.98 7.70 -10.47
N LYS A 154 -18.28 7.41 -10.41
CA LYS A 154 -18.91 6.31 -11.13
C LYS A 154 -18.51 6.34 -12.61
N GLN A 155 -18.08 5.19 -13.12
CA GLN A 155 -17.69 5.01 -14.52
C GLN A 155 -18.78 5.56 -15.45
N CYS A 156 -18.39 6.38 -16.42
CA CYS A 156 -19.39 6.89 -17.36
C CYS A 156 -19.91 5.75 -18.25
N THR A 157 -21.21 5.80 -18.52
CA THR A 157 -21.90 4.88 -19.43
C THR A 157 -22.05 5.45 -20.85
N CYS A 158 -21.39 6.58 -21.11
CA CYS A 158 -21.40 7.29 -22.38
C CYS A 158 -20.83 6.43 -23.53
N LYS A 159 -21.16 6.77 -24.77
CA LYS A 159 -20.56 6.14 -25.98
C LYS A 159 -19.34 6.90 -26.50
N THR A 160 -19.39 8.24 -26.53
CA THR A 160 -18.36 9.09 -27.17
C THR A 160 -17.78 10.19 -26.28
N CYS A 161 -18.39 10.49 -25.11
CA CYS A 161 -17.92 11.54 -24.19
C CYS A 161 -17.64 12.91 -24.82
N SER A 162 -18.32 13.24 -25.92
CA SER A 162 -18.11 14.49 -26.68
C SER A 162 -18.79 15.71 -26.07
N GLN A 163 -19.74 15.50 -25.16
CA GLN A 163 -20.60 16.52 -24.56
C GLN A 163 -20.23 16.74 -23.09
N ALA A 164 -20.57 17.92 -22.56
CA ALA A 164 -20.41 18.26 -21.13
C ALA A 164 -21.31 17.42 -20.20
N SER A 165 -22.10 16.47 -20.72
CA SER A 165 -22.92 15.53 -19.95
C SER A 165 -22.17 14.28 -19.48
N CYS A 166 -20.92 14.09 -19.89
CA CYS A 166 -20.10 12.99 -19.39
C CYS A 166 -19.71 13.26 -17.93
N GLY A 167 -20.14 12.39 -17.00
CA GLY A 167 -19.82 12.53 -15.57
C GLY A 167 -18.32 12.59 -15.26
N CYS A 168 -17.48 11.84 -16.00
CA CYS A 168 -16.03 11.94 -15.86
C CYS A 168 -15.55 13.36 -16.22
N LYS A 169 -15.98 13.89 -17.37
CA LYS A 169 -15.58 15.22 -17.85
C LYS A 169 -16.10 16.35 -16.95
N GLN A 170 -17.34 16.26 -16.48
CA GLN A 170 -17.91 17.23 -15.52
C GLN A 170 -17.10 17.32 -14.23
N SER A 171 -16.56 16.19 -13.81
CA SER A 171 -15.77 16.09 -12.58
C SER A 171 -14.28 16.35 -12.83
N GLY A 172 -13.90 16.82 -14.01
CA GLY A 172 -12.51 17.11 -14.37
C GLY A 172 -11.61 15.88 -14.52
N GLN A 173 -12.18 14.67 -14.66
CA GLN A 173 -11.43 13.42 -14.76
C GLN A 173 -11.47 12.85 -16.19
N HIS A 174 -10.39 12.20 -16.59
CA HIS A 174 -10.33 11.43 -17.84
C HIS A 174 -11.11 10.11 -17.72
N CYS A 175 -11.69 9.66 -18.83
CA CYS A 175 -12.29 8.34 -18.93
C CYS A 175 -11.18 7.27 -18.97
N ILE A 176 -11.19 6.41 -17.95
CA ILE A 176 -10.30 5.27 -17.81
C ILE A 176 -10.86 4.02 -18.48
N SER A 177 -10.06 2.96 -18.64
CA SER A 177 -10.41 1.69 -19.30
C SER A 177 -11.70 1.03 -18.79
N PHE A 178 -12.09 1.30 -17.55
CA PHE A 178 -13.34 0.80 -16.97
C PHE A 178 -14.59 1.57 -17.42
N CYS A 179 -14.47 2.70 -18.13
CA CYS A 179 -15.61 3.41 -18.68
C CYS A 179 -16.19 2.67 -19.88
N LYS A 180 -17.51 2.75 -20.07
CA LYS A 180 -18.17 2.12 -21.23
C LYS A 180 -17.68 2.70 -22.56
N CYS A 181 -17.39 3.99 -22.60
CA CYS A 181 -16.92 4.68 -23.81
C CYS A 181 -15.55 4.18 -24.31
N THR A 182 -14.70 3.70 -23.40
CA THR A 182 -13.34 3.20 -23.70
C THR A 182 -13.31 1.70 -23.92
N SER A 183 -14.30 0.95 -23.41
CA SER A 183 -14.40 -0.50 -23.61
C SER A 183 -15.06 -0.90 -24.93
N LEU A 184 -15.67 0.06 -25.65
CA LEU A 184 -16.21 -0.17 -26.99
C LEU A 184 -15.06 -0.33 -27.99
N GLN A 185 -15.11 -1.37 -28.84
CA GLN A 185 -14.12 -1.66 -29.89
C GLN A 185 -13.82 -0.48 -30.85
N THR A 186 -14.72 0.51 -30.92
CA THR A 186 -14.54 1.68 -31.78
C THR A 186 -13.74 2.82 -31.12
N ASN A 187 -13.44 2.72 -29.80
CA ASN A 187 -12.72 3.68 -28.97
C ASN A 187 -12.97 5.17 -29.31
N LYS A 188 -14.24 5.54 -29.48
CA LYS A 188 -14.64 6.92 -29.86
C LYS A 188 -14.74 7.87 -28.67
N CYS A 189 -14.11 7.54 -27.55
CA CYS A 189 -14.12 8.38 -26.37
C CYS A 189 -13.35 9.68 -26.66
N LYS A 190 -14.01 10.83 -26.52
CA LYS A 190 -13.40 12.17 -26.65
C LYS A 190 -12.92 12.74 -25.32
N ASN A 191 -12.83 11.91 -24.28
CA ASN A 191 -12.22 12.25 -23.00
C ASN A 191 -11.33 11.10 -22.51
N PRO A 192 -10.46 10.51 -23.35
CA PRO A 192 -9.68 9.35 -22.95
C PRO A 192 -8.62 9.72 -21.90
N PHE A 193 -8.23 8.76 -21.07
CA PHE A 193 -7.01 8.87 -20.27
C PHE A 193 -5.79 8.81 -21.20
N LEU A 194 -4.99 9.87 -21.19
CA LEU A 194 -3.73 9.95 -21.92
C LEU A 194 -2.60 9.47 -20.99
N LYS A 195 -1.70 8.62 -21.50
CA LYS A 195 -0.49 8.24 -20.75
C LYS A 195 0.40 9.47 -20.57
N GLU A 196 1.26 9.44 -19.56
CA GLU A 196 2.18 10.55 -19.24
C GLU A 196 3.08 10.97 -20.42
N SER A 197 3.45 10.02 -21.27
CA SER A 197 4.17 10.28 -22.53
C SER A 197 3.32 11.04 -23.57
N GLU A 198 2.00 10.84 -23.58
CA GLU A 198 1.05 11.45 -24.53
C GLU A 198 0.57 12.83 -24.03
N LEU A 199 0.61 13.08 -22.71
CA LEU A 199 0.32 14.39 -22.11
C LEU A 199 1.37 15.44 -22.48
N LEU A 200 2.65 15.07 -22.55
CA LEU A 200 3.72 15.98 -22.99
C LEU A 200 3.54 16.42 -24.46
N GLU A 201 3.14 15.51 -25.34
CA GLU A 201 2.88 15.82 -26.75
C GLU A 201 1.61 16.65 -26.95
N ALA A 202 0.59 16.45 -26.11
CA ALA A 202 -0.66 17.22 -26.15
C ALA A 202 -0.51 18.65 -25.58
N MET A 203 0.51 18.92 -24.77
CA MET A 203 0.82 20.26 -24.24
C MET A 203 1.74 21.08 -25.16
N LEU A 204 2.37 20.43 -26.14
CA LEU A 204 3.28 21.05 -27.11
C LEU A 204 2.60 21.38 -28.45
N ASN A 205 1.32 21.04 -28.60
CA ASN A 205 0.46 21.38 -29.75
C ASN A 205 -0.73 22.22 -29.30
#